data_AF-A0A973CL82-F1
#
_entry.id   AF-A0A973CL82-F1
#
_cell.length_a   1.000
_cell.length_b   1.000
_cell.length_c   1.000
_cell.angle_alpha   90.00
_cell.angle_beta   90.00
_cell.angle_gamma   90.00
#
_symmetry.space_group_name_H-M   'P 1'
#
loop_
_entity.id
_entity.type
_entity.pdbx_description
1 polymer ?
#
loop_
_entity_poly.entity_id
_entity_poly.type
_entity_poly.pdbx_seq_one_letter_code
_entity_poly.pdbx_strand_id
1 'polypeptide(L)'
;MWILAKIGGAFGNGIDVRYQSTGEWIGRVFALWFLIYFSIDFYKHGKKRRKLAALDSDSMSVQEIRVKDPEVVEIKLVNANSPIVCFDIGDDTLLYLQGQWLYAPQTYGLKEHPSKGKQQDKFLNYLPEPYCFPRTEFVLVRTINTGEVLSLSLAGQYLLPEKKVDVLKPEYDFGQSRIFKGPIDELERILQDAHDENETQS
;
A
#
# COMPACT_ATOMS: atom_id res chain seq x y z
N MET A 1 23.09 -9.18 12.27
CA MET A 1 23.08 -10.40 13.11
C MET A 1 23.59 -10.22 14.55
N TRP A 2 24.28 -9.12 14.91
CA TRP A 2 24.82 -8.93 16.27
C TRP A 2 23.79 -8.37 17.29
N ILE A 3 22.70 -7.75 16.81
CA ILE A 3 21.70 -7.08 17.66
C ILE A 3 20.69 -8.07 18.27
N LEU A 4 20.28 -9.10 17.53
CA LEU A 4 19.38 -10.14 18.03
C LEU A 4 20.00 -10.98 19.17
N ALA A 5 21.33 -11.20 19.12
CA ALA A 5 22.06 -11.89 20.19
C ALA A 5 22.07 -11.10 21.52
N LYS A 6 22.05 -9.75 21.46
CA LYS A 6 22.00 -8.92 22.66
C LYS A 6 20.61 -8.88 23.32
N ILE A 7 19.54 -8.98 22.55
CA ILE A 7 18.17 -9.01 23.10
C ILE A 7 17.92 -10.32 23.84
N GLY A 8 18.46 -11.45 23.34
CA GLY A 8 18.41 -12.73 24.08
C GLY A 8 19.21 -12.70 25.40
N GLY A 9 20.33 -11.97 25.46
CA GLY A 9 21.15 -11.86 26.66
C GLY A 9 20.54 -11.01 27.79
N ALA A 10 19.73 -10.00 27.46
CA ALA A 10 19.15 -9.09 28.46
C ALA A 10 18.05 -9.74 29.33
N PHE A 11 17.38 -10.78 28.83
CA PHE A 11 16.38 -11.54 29.59
C PHE A 11 16.98 -12.66 30.47
N GLY A 12 18.30 -12.90 30.39
CA GLY A 12 18.97 -14.03 31.04
C GLY A 12 19.70 -13.71 32.34
N ASN A 13 19.68 -12.47 32.85
CA ASN A 13 20.53 -12.03 33.97
C ASN A 13 20.19 -12.62 35.36
N GLY A 14 19.33 -13.64 35.43
CA GLY A 14 19.02 -14.39 36.65
C GLY A 14 19.08 -15.90 36.50
N ILE A 15 19.53 -16.44 35.37
CA ILE A 15 19.51 -17.89 35.11
C ILE A 15 20.95 -18.44 35.13
N ASP A 16 21.17 -19.40 36.02
CA ASP A 16 22.40 -20.16 36.27
C ASP A 16 23.20 -20.47 34.98
N VAL A 17 24.55 -20.36 35.04
CA VAL A 17 25.51 -20.43 33.91
C VAL A 17 25.35 -21.70 33.05
N ARG A 18 24.71 -22.75 33.60
CA ARG A 18 24.38 -23.99 32.87
C ARG A 18 23.27 -23.85 31.82
N TYR A 19 22.46 -22.80 31.87
CA TYR A 19 21.36 -22.57 30.91
C TYR A 19 21.74 -21.63 29.75
N GLN A 20 22.93 -21.02 29.77
CA GLN A 20 23.39 -20.11 28.72
C GLN A 20 23.53 -20.82 27.37
N SER A 21 24.11 -22.03 27.35
CA SER A 21 24.24 -22.82 26.12
C SER A 21 22.90 -23.29 25.55
N THR A 22 21.94 -23.61 26.43
CA THR A 22 20.60 -24.04 26.05
C THR A 22 19.79 -22.86 25.49
N GLY A 23 19.88 -21.68 26.12
CA GLY A 23 19.24 -20.46 25.64
C GLY A 23 19.79 -19.98 24.28
N GLU A 24 21.10 -20.07 24.06
CA GLU A 24 21.71 -19.76 22.76
C GLU A 24 21.22 -20.68 21.65
N TRP A 25 21.13 -21.99 21.93
CA TRP A 25 20.64 -22.95 20.95
C TRP A 25 19.17 -22.71 20.59
N ILE A 26 18.31 -22.50 21.61
CA ILE A 26 16.89 -22.16 21.40
C ILE A 26 16.76 -20.87 20.57
N GLY A 27 17.52 -19.83 20.91
CA GLY A 27 17.53 -18.58 20.14
C GLY A 27 17.95 -18.76 18.68
N ARG A 28 18.94 -19.60 18.40
CA ARG A 28 19.37 -19.93 17.02
C ARG A 28 18.29 -20.69 16.25
N VAL A 29 17.62 -21.64 16.89
CA VAL A 29 16.51 -22.38 16.25
C VAL A 29 15.35 -21.43 15.91
N PHE A 30 14.95 -20.56 16.84
CA PHE A 30 13.92 -19.56 16.57
C PHE A 30 14.33 -18.59 15.46
N ALA A 31 15.57 -18.10 15.48
CA ALA A 31 16.06 -17.21 14.42
C ALA A 31 16.08 -17.89 13.04
N LEU A 32 16.49 -19.16 12.98
CA LEU A 32 16.47 -19.93 11.74
C LEU A 32 15.03 -20.18 11.26
N TRP A 33 14.12 -20.54 12.17
CA TRP A 33 12.71 -20.73 11.84
C TRP A 33 12.07 -19.45 11.31
N PHE A 34 12.34 -18.32 11.96
CA PHE A 34 11.88 -17.00 11.51
C PHE A 34 12.46 -16.66 10.13
N LEU A 35 13.76 -16.89 9.90
CA LEU A 35 14.38 -16.64 8.59
C LEU A 35 13.76 -17.50 7.49
N ILE A 36 13.51 -18.79 7.75
CA ILE A 36 12.85 -19.69 6.81
C ILE A 36 11.43 -19.22 6.52
N TYR A 37 10.64 -18.90 7.56
CA TYR A 37 9.27 -18.41 7.42
C TYR A 37 9.21 -17.15 6.54
N PHE A 38 10.01 -16.13 6.85
CA PHE A 38 10.07 -14.89 6.06
C PHE A 38 10.59 -15.12 4.64
N SER A 39 11.52 -16.07 4.44
CA SER A 39 12.03 -16.38 3.11
C SER A 39 10.98 -17.04 2.22
N ILE A 40 10.17 -17.96 2.78
CA ILE A 40 9.07 -18.62 2.08
C ILE A 40 8.01 -17.58 1.72
N ASP A 41 7.62 -16.75 2.68
CA ASP A 41 6.64 -15.70 2.49
C ASP A 41 7.04 -14.72 1.38
N PHE A 42 8.27 -14.21 1.44
CA PHE A 42 8.84 -13.33 0.42
C PHE A 42 8.89 -13.98 -0.96
N TYR A 43 9.25 -15.26 -1.04
CA TYR A 43 9.33 -15.97 -2.32
C TYR A 43 7.95 -16.19 -2.96
N LYS A 44 6.93 -16.55 -2.16
CA LYS A 44 5.56 -16.74 -2.65
C LYS A 44 4.99 -15.44 -3.22
N HIS A 45 5.06 -14.36 -2.45
CA HIS A 45 4.59 -13.03 -2.88
C HIS A 45 5.36 -12.53 -4.12
N GLY A 46 6.68 -12.69 -4.13
CA GLY A 46 7.52 -12.31 -5.27
C GLY A 46 7.19 -13.09 -6.55
N LYS A 47 6.92 -14.39 -6.45
CA LYS A 47 6.57 -15.22 -7.62
C LYS A 47 5.23 -14.81 -8.24
N LYS A 48 4.22 -14.54 -7.42
CA LYS A 48 2.89 -14.07 -7.89
C LYS A 48 3.03 -12.74 -8.62
N ARG A 49 3.72 -11.76 -8.03
CA ARG A 49 3.93 -10.44 -8.65
C ARG A 49 4.67 -10.53 -9.98
N ARG A 50 5.72 -11.36 -10.08
CA ARG A 50 6.44 -11.59 -11.35
C ARG A 50 5.55 -12.21 -12.42
N LYS A 51 4.68 -13.15 -12.05
CA LYS A 51 3.74 -13.76 -13.01
C LYS A 51 2.76 -12.72 -13.55
N LEU A 52 2.19 -11.89 -12.69
CA LEU A 52 1.27 -10.82 -13.09
C LEU A 52 1.97 -9.77 -13.97
N ALA A 53 3.20 -9.37 -13.59
CA ALA A 53 4.00 -8.43 -14.38
C ALA A 53 4.37 -8.98 -15.77
N ALA A 54 4.62 -10.30 -15.88
CA ALA A 54 4.82 -10.94 -17.17
C ALA A 54 3.55 -10.88 -18.04
N LEU A 55 2.37 -11.13 -17.47
CA LEU A 55 1.09 -11.00 -18.19
C LEU A 55 0.84 -9.55 -18.67
N ASP A 56 1.17 -8.55 -17.85
CA ASP A 56 1.07 -7.15 -18.25
C ASP A 56 2.05 -6.81 -19.38
N SER A 57 3.30 -7.30 -19.29
CA SER A 57 4.32 -7.12 -20.33
C SER A 57 3.95 -7.80 -21.65
N ASP A 58 3.39 -9.00 -21.60
CA ASP A 58 3.01 -9.79 -22.77
C ASP A 58 1.78 -9.22 -23.46
N SER A 59 0.81 -8.73 -22.67
CA SER A 59 -0.43 -8.15 -23.19
C SER A 59 -0.27 -6.73 -23.72
N MET A 60 0.76 -5.99 -23.25
CA MET A 60 0.95 -4.55 -23.49
C MET A 60 -0.33 -3.72 -23.27
N SER A 61 -1.21 -4.20 -22.38
CA SER A 61 -2.53 -3.64 -22.17
C SER A 61 -2.57 -2.78 -20.92
N VAL A 62 -3.21 -1.63 -21.03
CA VAL A 62 -3.40 -0.68 -19.94
C VAL A 62 -4.88 -0.38 -19.78
N GLN A 63 -5.29 -0.11 -18.56
CA GLN A 63 -6.62 0.36 -18.23
C GLN A 63 -6.58 1.85 -17.94
N GLU A 64 -7.38 2.60 -18.68
CA GLU A 64 -7.65 4.01 -18.41
C GLU A 64 -8.96 4.13 -17.60
N ILE A 65 -8.88 4.76 -16.43
CA ILE A 65 -10.01 5.00 -15.54
C ILE A 65 -10.20 6.50 -15.45
N ARG A 66 -11.33 6.98 -15.96
CA ARG A 66 -11.74 8.38 -15.88
C ARG A 66 -12.66 8.55 -14.69
N VAL A 67 -12.24 9.38 -13.74
CA VAL A 67 -12.98 9.64 -12.51
C VAL A 67 -13.46 11.08 -12.53
N LYS A 68 -14.75 11.27 -12.24
CA LYS A 68 -15.40 12.58 -12.20
C LYS A 68 -16.33 12.68 -11.01
N ASP A 69 -16.22 13.78 -10.28
CA ASP A 69 -16.95 14.14 -9.07
C ASP A 69 -17.03 12.99 -8.05
N PRO A 70 -15.90 12.34 -7.69
CA PRO A 70 -15.93 11.21 -6.78
C PRO A 70 -16.18 11.62 -5.33
N GLU A 71 -16.73 10.72 -4.53
CA GLU A 71 -16.59 10.77 -3.06
C GLU A 71 -15.22 10.20 -2.70
N VAL A 72 -14.49 10.82 -1.77
CA VAL A 72 -13.16 10.31 -1.37
C VAL A 72 -13.03 10.13 0.13
N VAL A 73 -12.56 8.95 0.50
CA VAL A 73 -12.25 8.55 1.87
C VAL A 73 -10.77 8.30 1.99
N GLU A 74 -10.14 8.90 3.01
CA GLU A 74 -8.77 8.60 3.36
C GLU A 74 -8.76 7.43 4.35
N ILE A 75 -7.98 6.41 4.05
CA ILE A 75 -7.80 5.27 4.93
C ILE A 75 -6.56 5.55 5.79
N LYS A 76 -6.71 5.40 7.10
CA LYS A 76 -5.63 5.64 8.05
C LYS A 76 -4.43 4.75 7.76
N LEU A 77 -3.28 5.27 8.17
CA LEU A 77 -1.98 4.67 7.92
C LEU A 77 -1.88 3.29 8.56
N VAL A 78 -1.64 2.29 7.70
CA VAL A 78 -1.19 0.97 8.12
C VAL A 78 0.15 0.74 7.44
N ASN A 79 1.22 0.73 8.24
CA ASN A 79 2.60 0.58 7.78
C ASN A 79 3.11 1.72 6.87
N ALA A 80 4.17 1.47 6.09
CA ALA A 80 4.86 2.46 5.27
C ALA A 80 4.19 2.73 3.89
N ASN A 81 2.98 2.21 3.67
CA ASN A 81 2.30 2.24 2.37
C ASN A 81 1.40 3.47 2.16
N SER A 82 1.63 4.53 2.92
CA SER A 82 0.87 5.78 2.82
C SER A 82 1.23 6.63 1.60
N PRO A 83 0.31 7.48 1.11
CA PRO A 83 -1.07 7.62 1.57
C PRO A 83 -1.96 6.52 0.98
N ILE A 84 -3.14 6.34 1.57
CA ILE A 84 -4.15 5.37 1.13
C ILE A 84 -5.49 6.09 1.00
N VAL A 85 -6.08 6.04 -0.18
CA VAL A 85 -7.35 6.70 -0.48
C VAL A 85 -8.25 5.78 -1.28
N CYS A 86 -9.55 5.89 -1.03
CA CYS A 86 -10.57 5.17 -1.77
C CYS A 86 -11.55 6.18 -2.37
N PHE A 87 -11.83 6.03 -3.65
CA PHE A 87 -12.78 6.86 -4.38
C PHE A 87 -14.02 6.06 -4.71
N ASP A 88 -15.20 6.60 -4.43
CA ASP A 88 -16.42 6.15 -5.11
C ASP A 88 -16.41 6.75 -6.52
N ILE A 89 -16.36 5.88 -7.53
CA ILE A 89 -16.32 6.29 -8.94
C ILE A 89 -17.66 6.07 -9.64
N GLY A 90 -18.73 5.80 -8.88
CA GLY A 90 -20.08 5.50 -9.38
C GLY A 90 -20.31 4.01 -9.65
N ASP A 91 -21.56 3.67 -9.98
CA ASP A 91 -21.99 2.31 -10.31
C ASP A 91 -21.55 1.24 -9.28
N ASP A 92 -21.67 1.55 -7.98
CA ASP A 92 -21.20 0.72 -6.87
C ASP A 92 -19.76 0.22 -7.09
N THR A 93 -18.88 1.13 -7.54
CA THR A 93 -17.50 0.80 -7.88
C THR A 93 -16.56 1.72 -7.11
N LEU A 94 -15.61 1.10 -6.42
CA LEU A 94 -14.58 1.81 -5.66
C LEU A 94 -13.24 1.70 -6.35
N LEU A 95 -12.51 2.81 -6.43
CA LEU A 95 -11.12 2.86 -6.85
C LEU A 95 -10.24 3.08 -5.62
N TYR A 96 -9.51 2.03 -5.24
CA TYR A 96 -8.51 2.07 -4.19
C TYR A 96 -7.15 2.44 -4.76
N LEU A 97 -6.48 3.42 -4.14
CA LEU A 97 -5.11 3.81 -4.46
C LEU A 97 -4.26 3.84 -3.19
N GLN A 98 -3.06 3.26 -3.27
CA GLN A 98 -2.10 3.32 -2.18
C GLN A 98 -0.66 3.48 -2.66
N GLY A 99 0.13 4.13 -1.82
CA GLY A 99 1.58 4.09 -1.89
C GLY A 99 2.25 5.46 -2.02
N GLN A 100 3.53 5.48 -1.67
CA GLN A 100 4.34 6.70 -1.61
C GLN A 100 4.46 7.44 -2.94
N TRP A 101 4.20 6.76 -4.06
CA TRP A 101 4.17 7.37 -5.39
C TRP A 101 3.13 8.48 -5.52
N LEU A 102 2.09 8.49 -4.67
CA LEU A 102 1.13 9.60 -4.60
C LEU A 102 1.79 10.92 -4.13
N TYR A 103 2.91 10.87 -3.42
CA TYR A 103 3.70 12.07 -3.07
C TYR A 103 4.70 12.48 -4.16
N ALA A 104 4.96 11.59 -5.14
CA ALA A 104 6.01 11.81 -6.13
C ALA A 104 5.55 12.82 -7.19
N PRO A 105 6.23 13.98 -7.36
CA PRO A 105 5.80 14.98 -8.31
C PRO A 105 5.81 14.51 -9.76
N GLN A 106 6.68 13.55 -10.08
CA GLN A 106 6.83 13.01 -11.44
C GLN A 106 5.56 12.28 -11.89
N THR A 107 4.82 11.66 -10.96
CA THR A 107 3.51 11.03 -11.19
C THR A 107 2.53 12.01 -11.86
N TYR A 108 2.64 13.30 -11.52
CA TYR A 108 1.77 14.37 -11.97
C TYR A 108 2.40 15.24 -13.08
N GLY A 109 3.53 14.80 -13.65
CA GLY A 109 4.24 15.53 -14.71
C GLY A 109 5.13 16.69 -14.23
N LEU A 110 5.35 16.83 -12.92
CA LEU A 110 6.24 17.86 -12.39
C LEU A 110 7.71 17.38 -12.42
N LYS A 111 8.58 18.13 -13.10
CA LYS A 111 9.99 17.76 -13.29
C LYS A 111 10.86 17.97 -12.06
N GLU A 112 10.51 18.94 -11.21
CA GLU A 112 11.30 19.33 -10.04
C GLU A 112 10.44 19.33 -8.77
N HIS A 113 11.01 18.92 -7.64
CA HIS A 113 10.32 19.05 -6.37
C HIS A 113 10.12 20.52 -6.02
N PRO A 114 8.89 20.96 -5.76
CA PRO A 114 8.64 22.35 -5.38
C PRO A 114 9.37 22.63 -4.07
N SER A 115 9.96 23.82 -3.94
CA SER A 115 10.53 24.26 -2.68
C SER A 115 9.43 24.21 -1.60
N LYS A 116 9.76 23.66 -0.42
CA LYS A 116 8.80 23.50 0.68
C LYS A 116 8.16 24.85 1.03
N GLY A 117 6.89 25.00 0.68
CA GLY A 117 6.10 26.20 0.93
C GLY A 117 4.98 25.90 1.92
N LYS A 118 4.67 26.83 2.84
CA LYS A 118 3.65 26.64 3.90
C LYS A 118 2.24 26.29 3.39
N GLN A 119 1.93 26.50 2.11
CA GLN A 119 0.62 26.15 1.53
C GLN A 119 0.50 24.67 1.15
N GLN A 120 1.62 23.95 1.00
CA GLN A 120 1.65 22.54 0.59
C GLN A 120 1.12 21.60 1.68
N ASP A 121 1.24 21.99 2.96
CA ASP A 121 0.80 21.19 4.11
C ASP A 121 -0.72 20.95 4.15
N LYS A 122 -1.49 21.66 3.31
CA LYS A 122 -2.96 21.51 3.23
C LYS A 122 -3.41 20.36 2.33
N PHE A 123 -2.54 19.89 1.45
CA PHE A 123 -2.89 18.89 0.45
C PHE A 123 -2.37 17.51 0.87
N LEU A 124 -3.14 16.46 0.58
CA LEU A 124 -2.77 15.10 0.96
C LEU A 124 -1.42 14.69 0.40
N ASN A 125 -1.08 15.07 -0.83
CA ASN A 125 0.20 14.76 -1.46
C ASN A 125 1.31 15.81 -1.27
N TYR A 126 1.05 16.90 -0.52
CA TYR A 126 1.99 18.01 -0.30
C TYR A 126 2.48 18.71 -1.58
N LEU A 127 1.75 18.58 -2.70
CA LEU A 127 2.09 19.27 -3.94
C LEU A 127 1.21 20.52 -4.09
N PRO A 128 1.71 21.61 -4.70
CA PRO A 128 0.90 22.79 -4.97
C PRO A 128 -0.10 22.52 -6.11
N GLU A 129 -1.12 23.38 -6.22
CA GLU A 129 -1.94 23.50 -7.42
C GLU A 129 -1.08 23.70 -8.69
N PRO A 130 -1.42 23.11 -9.85
CA PRO A 130 -2.54 22.20 -10.10
C PRO A 130 -2.22 20.71 -9.84
N TYR A 131 -1.10 20.41 -9.16
CA TYR A 131 -0.60 19.04 -8.95
C TYR A 131 -1.06 18.42 -7.62
N CYS A 132 -1.86 19.14 -6.83
CA CYS A 132 -2.40 18.61 -5.59
C CYS A 132 -3.48 17.55 -5.86
N PHE A 133 -3.51 16.53 -5.01
CA PHE A 133 -4.41 15.37 -5.09
C PHE A 133 -4.95 15.07 -3.69
N PRO A 134 -6.23 14.66 -3.50
CA PRO A 134 -7.23 14.28 -4.53
C PRO A 134 -7.83 15.44 -5.32
N ARG A 135 -8.49 15.13 -6.45
CA ARG A 135 -9.22 16.10 -7.29
C ARG A 135 -10.61 15.63 -7.68
N THR A 136 -11.48 16.59 -8.01
CA THR A 136 -12.83 16.33 -8.54
C THR A 136 -12.82 15.66 -9.91
N GLU A 137 -11.73 15.75 -10.68
CA GLU A 137 -11.61 15.04 -11.94
C GLU A 137 -10.16 14.55 -12.13
N PHE A 138 -9.99 13.30 -12.52
CA PHE A 138 -8.68 12.78 -12.88
C PHE A 138 -8.78 11.57 -13.80
N VAL A 139 -7.69 11.29 -14.50
CA VAL A 139 -7.53 10.09 -15.32
C VAL A 139 -6.36 9.29 -14.78
N LEU A 140 -6.65 8.07 -14.35
CA LEU A 140 -5.66 7.10 -13.90
C LEU A 140 -5.40 6.11 -15.03
N VAL A 141 -4.13 5.91 -15.37
CA VAL A 141 -3.70 4.83 -16.27
C VAL A 141 -2.92 3.82 -15.44
N ARG A 142 -3.34 2.56 -15.50
CA ARG A 142 -2.73 1.46 -14.75
C ARG A 142 -2.60 0.19 -15.58
N THR A 143 -1.73 -0.72 -15.15
CA THR A 143 -1.70 -2.08 -15.67
C THR A 143 -2.93 -2.88 -15.20
N ILE A 144 -3.36 -3.85 -16.00
CA ILE A 144 -4.61 -4.58 -15.72
C ILE A 144 -4.42 -5.60 -14.60
N ASN A 145 -3.32 -6.36 -14.61
CA ASN A 145 -3.14 -7.51 -13.72
C ASN A 145 -2.44 -7.13 -12.41
N THR A 146 -1.39 -6.31 -12.48
CA THR A 146 -0.66 -5.87 -11.28
C THR A 146 -1.30 -4.67 -10.59
N GLY A 147 -2.12 -3.88 -11.31
CA GLY A 147 -2.66 -2.63 -10.80
C GLY A 147 -1.58 -1.58 -10.52
N GLU A 148 -0.44 -1.69 -11.20
CA GLU A 148 0.63 -0.69 -11.14
C GLU A 148 0.17 0.58 -11.85
N VAL A 149 0.33 1.73 -11.18
CA VAL A 149 -0.08 3.01 -11.72
C VAL A 149 1.04 3.55 -12.61
N LEU A 150 0.71 3.83 -13.87
CA LEU A 150 1.64 4.31 -14.87
C LEU A 150 1.62 5.84 -14.99
N SER A 151 0.42 6.44 -14.87
CA SER A 151 0.26 7.90 -14.89
C SER A 151 -1.02 8.34 -14.21
N LEU A 152 -1.01 9.56 -13.67
CA LEU A 152 -2.18 10.20 -13.09
C LEU A 152 -2.28 11.64 -13.61
N SER A 153 -3.31 11.91 -14.42
CA SER A 153 -3.58 13.24 -14.97
C SER A 153 -4.69 13.90 -14.19
N LEU A 154 -4.45 15.11 -13.67
CA LEU A 154 -5.39 15.81 -12.79
C LEU A 154 -6.14 16.92 -13.53
N ALA A 155 -7.41 17.09 -13.19
CA ALA A 155 -8.29 18.16 -13.65
C ALA A 155 -9.21 18.61 -12.51
N GLY A 156 -9.98 19.67 -12.73
CA GLY A 156 -10.92 20.18 -11.71
C GLY A 156 -10.23 20.74 -10.46
N GLN A 157 -10.96 20.72 -9.34
CA GLN A 157 -10.56 21.36 -8.09
C GLN A 157 -10.02 20.33 -7.09
N TYR A 158 -9.24 20.77 -6.11
CA TYR A 158 -8.84 19.93 -4.99
C TYR A 158 -10.07 19.41 -4.24
N LEU A 159 -10.07 18.12 -3.96
CA LEU A 159 -11.14 17.44 -3.22
C LEU A 159 -10.57 16.98 -1.87
N LEU A 160 -11.10 17.54 -0.79
CA LEU A 160 -10.71 17.15 0.57
C LEU A 160 -11.42 15.83 0.94
N PRO A 161 -10.70 14.80 1.44
CA PRO A 161 -11.33 13.59 1.95
C PRO A 161 -12.36 13.87 3.04
N GLU A 162 -13.56 13.30 2.87
CA GLU A 162 -14.70 13.57 3.75
C GLU A 162 -14.51 13.00 5.14
N LYS A 163 -13.94 11.78 5.20
CA LYS A 163 -13.70 11.04 6.43
C LYS A 163 -12.35 10.32 6.37
N LYS A 164 -11.76 10.15 7.56
CA LYS A 164 -10.61 9.27 7.80
C LYS A 164 -11.08 8.01 8.52
N VAL A 165 -10.94 6.86 7.88
CA VAL A 165 -11.42 5.57 8.41
C VAL A 165 -10.27 4.64 8.77
N ASP A 166 -10.47 3.77 9.75
CA ASP A 166 -9.46 2.87 10.29
C ASP A 166 -9.87 1.41 10.06
N VAL A 167 -9.84 1.00 8.78
CA VAL A 167 -10.45 -0.26 8.31
C VAL A 167 -9.44 -1.22 7.67
N LEU A 168 -8.24 -0.73 7.35
CA LEU A 168 -7.21 -1.53 6.73
C LEU A 168 -6.42 -2.26 7.82
N LYS A 169 -6.06 -3.52 7.58
CA LYS A 169 -5.23 -4.31 8.51
C LYS A 169 -3.83 -4.53 7.95
N PRO A 170 -2.79 -4.70 8.80
CA PRO A 170 -1.41 -4.87 8.34
C PRO A 170 -1.17 -6.03 7.37
N GLU A 171 -1.99 -7.06 7.48
CA GLU A 171 -1.98 -8.26 6.64
C GLU A 171 -2.57 -8.05 5.23
N TYR A 172 -3.31 -6.95 5.00
CA TYR A 172 -3.92 -6.69 3.71
C TYR A 172 -2.88 -6.19 2.70
N ASP A 173 -2.67 -6.95 1.61
CA ASP A 173 -1.81 -6.59 0.48
C ASP A 173 -2.66 -6.39 -0.79
N PHE A 174 -3.00 -5.13 -1.05
CA PHE A 174 -3.60 -4.69 -2.30
C PHE A 174 -2.53 -4.02 -3.15
N GLY A 175 -2.56 -4.10 -4.49
CA GLY A 175 -1.55 -3.42 -5.32
C GLY A 175 -1.57 -1.88 -5.15
N GLN A 176 -0.84 -1.15 -6.00
CA GLN A 176 -0.91 0.32 -5.99
C GLN A 176 -2.32 0.84 -6.31
N SER A 177 -3.05 0.13 -7.18
CA SER A 177 -4.43 0.41 -7.53
C SER A 177 -5.26 -0.87 -7.56
N ARG A 178 -6.48 -0.82 -7.03
CA ARG A 178 -7.47 -1.90 -7.15
C ARG A 178 -8.88 -1.32 -7.37
N ILE A 179 -9.68 -2.03 -8.16
CA ILE A 179 -11.11 -1.75 -8.29
C ILE A 179 -11.85 -2.75 -7.42
N PHE A 180 -12.78 -2.26 -6.62
CA PHE A 180 -13.69 -3.08 -5.84
C PHE A 180 -15.14 -2.81 -6.25
N LYS A 181 -16.02 -3.78 -5.96
CA LYS A 181 -17.46 -3.64 -6.13
C LYS A 181 -18.13 -3.45 -4.78
N GLY A 182 -19.10 -2.55 -4.73
CA GLY A 182 -19.88 -2.19 -3.57
C GLY A 182 -19.78 -0.69 -3.26
N PRO A 183 -20.69 -0.17 -2.42
CA PRO A 183 -20.72 1.24 -2.03
C PRO A 183 -19.61 1.58 -1.03
N ILE A 184 -19.22 2.86 -0.97
CA ILE A 184 -18.13 3.33 -0.10
C ILE A 184 -18.42 3.17 1.40
N ASP A 185 -19.69 3.09 1.79
CA ASP A 185 -20.11 2.85 3.17
C ASP A 185 -19.83 1.41 3.63
N GLU A 186 -19.64 0.47 2.71
CA GLU A 186 -19.28 -0.91 3.02
C GLU A 186 -17.77 -1.20 2.86
N LEU A 187 -16.96 -0.15 2.78
CA LEU A 187 -15.52 -0.23 2.50
C LEU A 187 -14.78 -1.24 3.39
N GLU A 188 -15.06 -1.31 4.69
CA GLU A 188 -14.42 -2.27 5.60
C GLU A 188 -14.67 -3.72 5.18
N ARG A 189 -15.95 -4.06 4.91
CA ARG A 189 -16.36 -5.39 4.47
C ARG A 189 -15.74 -5.72 3.11
N ILE A 190 -15.78 -4.77 2.17
CA ILE A 190 -15.22 -4.94 0.83
C ILE A 190 -13.71 -5.23 0.86
N LEU A 191 -12.96 -4.52 1.70
CA LEU A 191 -11.52 -4.75 1.86
C LEU A 191 -11.25 -6.11 2.50
N GLN A 192 -12.03 -6.51 3.50
CA GLN A 192 -11.92 -7.83 4.11
C GLN A 192 -12.19 -8.95 3.09
N ASP A 193 -13.32 -8.89 2.38
CA ASP A 193 -13.70 -9.88 1.37
C ASP A 193 -12.61 -10.02 0.28
N ALA A 194 -12.05 -8.88 -0.18
CA ALA A 194 -11.00 -8.88 -1.19
C ALA A 194 -9.65 -9.44 -0.70
N HIS A 195 -9.37 -9.38 0.60
CA HIS A 195 -8.20 -10.03 1.21
C HIS A 195 -8.39 -11.55 1.25
N ASP A 196 -9.55 -12.02 1.72
CA ASP A 196 -9.87 -13.44 1.82
C ASP A 196 -9.85 -14.13 0.43
N GLU A 197 -10.34 -13.45 -0.61
CA GLU A 197 -10.23 -13.89 -2.01
C GLU A 197 -8.77 -14.01 -2.49
N ASN A 198 -7.93 -13.05 -2.10
CA ASN A 198 -6.51 -13.04 -2.47
C ASN A 198 -5.74 -14.20 -1.83
N GLU A 199 -6.08 -14.56 -0.60
CA GLU A 199 -5.48 -15.70 0.11
C GLU A 199 -5.89 -17.03 -0.54
N THR A 200 -7.16 -17.16 -0.94
CA THR A 200 -7.68 -18.39 -1.55
C THR A 200 -7.02 -18.71 -2.92
N GLN A 201 -6.56 -17.69 -3.65
CA GLN A 201 -5.93 -17.84 -4.97
C GLN A 201 -4.40 -18.06 -4.93
N SER A 202 -3.78 -18.02 -3.75
CA SER A 202 -2.31 -18.03 -3.57
C SER A 202 -1.76 -19.39 -3.14
#